data_AF-A0A520GU07-F1
#
_entry.id   AF-A0A520GU07-F1
#
_cell.length_a   1.000
_cell.length_b   1.000
_cell.length_c   1.000
_cell.angle_alpha   90.00
_cell.angle_beta   90.00
_cell.angle_gamma   90.00
#
_symmetry.space_group_name_H-M   'P 1'
#
loop_
_entity.id
_entity.type
_entity.pdbx_description
1 polymer ?
#
loop_
_entity_poly.entity_id
_entity_poly.type
_entity_poly.pdbx_seq_one_letter_code
_entity_poly.pdbx_strand_id
1 'polypeptide(L)'
;TAGQPVTQGALVKPGDRGFLAAALGPGMRAVTVPVSAQAAVAGFVFPGDRIDLVLTQTVAGGGDGDPLKVSETILRNIRVLATDQRTDNLVGEDGKTQVRTFSNVTVETTPKMAEQIAVAQTLGSLSLSLRSIADNSQELEEAIASGAVKVPNGTDPKAEKAMMVQLASQPSAAKSSFQTGADVSRYQRSTVPGKPPATGGQSMSGVPMPAAGSAPVVIQGPVVRVARGTAMTVVPVGGKN
;
A
#
# COMPACT_ATOMS: atom_id res chain seq x y z
N THR A 1 -25.80 -22.30 -14.56
CA THR A 1 -26.53 -23.45 -15.15
C THR A 1 -26.54 -23.30 -16.65
N ALA A 2 -26.03 -24.26 -17.40
CA ALA A 2 -26.07 -24.22 -18.86
C ALA A 2 -27.52 -24.45 -19.34
N GLY A 3 -28.02 -23.62 -20.26
CA GLY A 3 -29.35 -23.77 -20.89
C GLY A 3 -30.46 -22.83 -20.41
N GLN A 4 -30.18 -21.88 -19.51
CA GLN A 4 -31.19 -20.88 -19.11
C GLN A 4 -31.38 -19.81 -20.21
N PRO A 5 -32.62 -19.45 -20.62
CA PRO A 5 -32.84 -18.38 -21.57
C PRO A 5 -32.30 -17.05 -21.03
N VAL A 6 -31.43 -16.40 -21.79
CA VAL A 6 -30.97 -15.04 -21.47
C VAL A 6 -32.09 -14.07 -21.84
N THR A 7 -32.85 -13.61 -20.84
CA THR A 7 -33.92 -12.62 -21.05
C THR A 7 -33.35 -11.21 -20.99
N GLN A 8 -33.98 -10.25 -21.68
CA GLN A 8 -33.54 -8.84 -21.63
C GLN A 8 -33.51 -8.27 -20.21
N GLY A 9 -34.31 -8.79 -19.28
CA GLY A 9 -34.27 -8.41 -17.87
C GLY A 9 -33.08 -8.97 -17.08
N ALA A 10 -32.35 -9.96 -17.63
CA ALA A 10 -31.12 -10.50 -17.06
C ALA A 10 -29.86 -9.78 -17.57
N LEU A 11 -30.02 -8.87 -18.54
CA LEU A 11 -28.94 -8.05 -19.09
C LEU A 11 -29.00 -6.65 -18.46
N VAL A 12 -27.95 -6.27 -17.74
CA VAL A 12 -27.76 -4.90 -17.26
C VAL A 12 -26.94 -4.12 -18.27
N LYS A 13 -27.44 -2.97 -18.71
CA LYS A 13 -26.72 -2.08 -19.62
C LYS A 13 -25.83 -1.11 -18.84
N PRO A 14 -24.72 -0.63 -19.41
CA PRO A 14 -24.00 0.51 -18.87
C PRO A 14 -24.96 1.68 -18.64
N GLY A 15 -25.05 2.17 -17.40
CA GLY A 15 -25.98 3.24 -16.98
C GLY A 15 -27.22 2.75 -16.21
N ASP A 16 -27.52 1.45 -16.20
CA ASP A 16 -28.62 0.90 -15.39
C ASP A 16 -28.27 0.90 -13.89
N ARG A 17 -29.28 1.15 -13.05
CA ARG A 17 -29.17 1.01 -11.59
C ARG A 17 -28.87 -0.46 -11.26
N GLY A 18 -27.60 -0.75 -10.96
CA GLY A 18 -27.13 -2.11 -10.65
C GLY A 18 -26.07 -2.67 -11.61
N PHE A 19 -25.72 -1.97 -12.68
CA PHE A 19 -24.68 -2.40 -13.62
C PHE A 19 -23.33 -2.68 -12.92
N LEU A 20 -22.85 -1.74 -12.08
CA LEU A 20 -21.62 -1.94 -11.32
C LEU A 20 -21.75 -3.05 -10.26
N ALA A 21 -22.94 -3.22 -9.67
CA ALA A 21 -23.17 -4.26 -8.68
C ALA A 21 -23.13 -5.67 -9.30
N ALA A 22 -23.59 -5.82 -10.55
CA ALA A 22 -23.52 -7.07 -11.30
C ALA A 22 -22.11 -7.40 -11.82
N ALA A 23 -21.23 -6.40 -11.95
CA ALA A 23 -19.85 -6.58 -12.38
C ALA A 23 -18.91 -7.07 -11.26
N LEU A 24 -19.36 -6.99 -10.00
CA LEU A 24 -18.60 -7.40 -8.82
C LEU A 24 -18.62 -8.92 -8.64
N GLY A 25 -17.45 -9.47 -8.30
CA GLY A 25 -17.33 -10.83 -7.81
C GLY A 25 -18.09 -11.02 -6.49
N PRO A 26 -18.54 -12.26 -6.18
CA PRO A 26 -19.19 -12.56 -4.90
C PRO A 26 -18.33 -12.13 -3.71
N GLY A 27 -18.92 -11.37 -2.79
CA GLY A 27 -18.22 -10.89 -1.59
C GLY A 27 -17.30 -9.68 -1.80
N MET A 28 -17.23 -9.13 -3.03
CA MET A 28 -16.45 -7.94 -3.35
C MET A 28 -17.27 -6.66 -3.24
N ARG A 29 -16.58 -5.52 -3.10
CA ARG A 29 -17.13 -4.17 -3.01
C ARG A 29 -16.46 -3.25 -4.01
N ALA A 30 -17.23 -2.34 -4.59
CA ALA A 30 -16.70 -1.24 -5.37
C ALA A 30 -16.35 -0.08 -4.44
N VAL A 31 -15.11 0.39 -4.50
CA VAL A 31 -14.65 1.57 -3.75
C VAL A 31 -14.04 2.57 -4.71
N THR A 32 -14.52 3.81 -4.67
CA THR A 32 -13.94 4.92 -5.43
C THR A 32 -12.81 5.53 -4.61
N VAL A 33 -11.63 5.63 -5.22
CA VAL A 33 -10.39 6.08 -4.60
C VAL A 33 -9.90 7.32 -5.33
N PRO A 34 -9.72 8.46 -4.63
CA PRO A 34 -9.04 9.60 -5.18
C PRO A 34 -7.54 9.30 -5.29
N VAL A 35 -6.97 9.59 -6.45
CA VAL A 35 -5.56 9.37 -6.78
C VAL A 35 -4.97 10.67 -7.32
N SER A 36 -3.69 10.89 -7.07
CA SER A 36 -3.04 12.09 -7.62
C SER A 36 -2.97 11.99 -9.15
N ALA A 37 -3.33 13.08 -9.84
CA ALA A 37 -3.37 13.13 -11.30
C ALA A 37 -2.00 12.82 -11.93
N GLN A 38 -0.91 13.20 -11.28
CA GLN A 38 0.45 12.90 -11.72
C GLN A 38 0.81 11.41 -11.59
N ALA A 39 0.16 10.68 -10.68
CA ALA A 39 0.44 9.27 -10.41
C ALA A 39 -0.57 8.31 -11.06
N ALA A 40 -1.57 8.83 -11.76
CA ALA A 40 -2.56 8.06 -12.52
C ALA A 40 -2.02 7.70 -13.91
N VAL A 41 -0.94 6.90 -14.00
CA VAL A 41 -0.32 6.29 -15.21
C VAL A 41 -0.79 6.90 -16.54
N ALA A 42 -0.54 8.20 -16.73
CA ALA A 42 -0.95 9.05 -17.85
C ALA A 42 -2.26 8.68 -18.58
N GLY A 43 -3.32 8.25 -17.88
CA GLY A 43 -4.59 7.87 -18.52
C GLY A 43 -4.61 6.54 -19.28
N PHE A 44 -3.63 5.65 -19.07
CA PHE A 44 -3.55 4.31 -19.67
C PHE A 44 -4.24 3.19 -18.87
N VAL A 45 -4.90 3.54 -17.76
CA VAL A 45 -5.65 2.57 -16.95
C VAL A 45 -7.09 2.51 -17.46
N PHE A 46 -7.53 1.32 -17.85
CA PHE A 46 -8.88 1.06 -18.35
C PHE A 46 -9.67 0.15 -17.41
N PRO A 47 -11.02 0.23 -17.43
CA PRO A 47 -11.86 -0.77 -16.77
C PRO A 47 -11.49 -2.20 -17.21
N GLY A 48 -11.22 -3.07 -16.23
CA GLY A 48 -10.73 -4.43 -16.45
C GLY A 48 -9.24 -4.63 -16.13
N ASP A 49 -8.46 -3.55 -16.11
CA ASP A 49 -7.02 -3.62 -15.80
C ASP A 49 -6.77 -3.98 -14.33
N ARG A 50 -5.55 -4.47 -14.08
CA ARG A 50 -5.02 -4.77 -12.75
C ARG A 50 -4.00 -3.72 -12.35
N ILE A 51 -4.13 -3.23 -11.12
CA ILE A 51 -3.26 -2.20 -10.57
C ILE A 51 -2.81 -2.57 -9.16
N ASP A 52 -1.72 -1.94 -8.74
CA ASP A 52 -1.35 -1.85 -7.32
C ASP A 52 -1.59 -0.43 -6.82
N LEU A 53 -1.92 -0.32 -5.54
CA LEU A 53 -2.18 0.94 -4.86
C LEU A 53 -1.01 1.28 -3.95
N VAL A 54 -0.41 2.44 -4.20
CA VAL A 54 0.77 2.92 -3.48
C VAL A 54 0.41 4.14 -2.64
N LEU A 55 0.62 4.04 -1.34
CA LEU A 55 0.45 5.11 -0.37
C LEU A 55 1.77 5.83 -0.17
N THR A 56 1.78 7.14 -0.42
CA THR A 56 2.88 8.03 0.00
C THR A 56 2.39 8.87 1.17
N GLN A 57 3.10 8.79 2.30
CA GLN A 57 2.76 9.49 3.53
C GLN A 57 3.98 10.20 4.15
N THR A 58 3.69 11.12 5.05
CA THR A 58 4.68 11.89 5.79
C THR A 58 4.56 11.56 7.27
N VAL A 59 5.59 10.93 7.82
CA VAL A 59 5.63 10.48 9.21
C VAL A 59 6.38 11.52 10.05
N ALA A 60 5.64 12.22 10.90
CA ALA A 60 6.20 13.20 11.82
C ALA A 60 6.99 12.52 12.94
N GLY A 61 8.06 13.20 13.38
CA GLY A 61 8.93 12.75 14.46
C GLY A 61 8.49 13.18 15.83
N GLY A 62 9.12 12.60 16.85
CA GLY A 62 8.95 13.07 18.22
C GLY A 62 9.95 14.16 18.63
N GLY A 63 11.09 14.26 17.93
CA GLY A 63 12.15 15.23 18.21
C GLY A 63 12.27 16.34 17.16
N ASP A 64 13.24 17.22 17.33
CA ASP A 64 13.55 18.29 16.38
C ASP A 64 14.18 17.71 15.11
N GLY A 65 13.40 17.61 14.05
CA GLY A 65 13.86 17.20 12.72
C GLY A 65 12.74 17.06 11.72
N ASP A 66 13.10 17.11 10.43
CA ASP A 66 12.11 17.04 9.36
C ASP A 66 11.36 15.69 9.35
N PRO A 67 10.07 15.70 9.01
CA PRO A 67 9.28 14.49 8.86
C PRO A 67 9.83 13.53 7.81
N LEU A 68 9.70 12.23 8.05
CA LEU A 68 10.10 11.19 7.10
C LEU A 68 9.06 11.02 6.00
N LYS A 69 9.50 10.93 4.75
CA LYS A 69 8.64 10.51 3.64
C LYS A 69 8.76 8.99 3.46
N VAL A 70 7.62 8.31 3.43
CA VAL A 70 7.53 6.86 3.23
C VAL A 70 6.55 6.58 2.11
N SER A 71 6.90 5.65 1.22
CA SER A 71 6.02 5.13 0.19
C SER A 71 5.88 3.63 0.35
N GLU A 72 4.65 3.11 0.29
CA GLU A 72 4.34 1.72 0.53
C GLU A 72 3.27 1.22 -0.44
N THR A 73 3.48 0.04 -1.02
CA THR A 73 2.43 -0.66 -1.78
C THR A 73 1.49 -1.35 -0.80
N ILE A 74 0.31 -0.76 -0.59
CA ILE A 74 -0.64 -1.21 0.44
C ILE A 74 -1.57 -2.31 -0.05
N LEU A 75 -1.85 -2.35 -1.36
CA LEU A 75 -2.71 -3.34 -1.98
C LEU A 75 -2.19 -3.67 -3.37
N ARG A 76 -2.29 -4.95 -3.76
CA ARG A 76 -1.78 -5.46 -5.04
C ARG A 76 -2.83 -6.21 -5.84
N ASN A 77 -2.64 -6.23 -7.16
CA ASN A 77 -3.44 -6.98 -8.12
C ASN A 77 -4.95 -6.68 -8.05
N ILE A 78 -5.29 -5.42 -7.79
CA ILE A 78 -6.68 -4.96 -7.65
C ILE A 78 -7.25 -4.70 -9.04
N ARG A 79 -8.48 -5.16 -9.28
CA ARG A 79 -9.17 -4.91 -10.54
C ARG A 79 -9.83 -3.54 -10.57
N VAL A 80 -9.63 -2.81 -11.67
CA VAL A 80 -10.32 -1.54 -11.95
C VAL A 80 -11.69 -1.82 -12.54
N LEU A 81 -12.71 -1.20 -11.97
CA LEU A 81 -14.10 -1.28 -12.43
C LEU A 81 -14.50 -0.08 -13.28
N ALA A 82 -14.02 1.11 -12.91
CA ALA A 82 -14.30 2.35 -13.62
C ALA A 82 -13.21 3.40 -13.35
N THR A 83 -13.07 4.35 -14.26
CA THR A 83 -12.30 5.59 -14.08
C THR A 83 -13.26 6.78 -14.24
N ASP A 84 -12.90 7.95 -13.72
CA ASP A 84 -13.71 9.18 -13.86
C ASP A 84 -13.76 9.74 -15.29
N GLN A 85 -13.20 9.04 -16.27
CA GLN A 85 -13.44 9.39 -17.66
C GLN A 85 -14.86 8.99 -18.04
N ARG A 86 -15.68 9.97 -18.40
CA ARG A 86 -16.90 9.69 -19.15
C ARG A 86 -16.51 8.82 -20.35
N THR A 87 -17.17 7.69 -20.52
CA THR A 87 -17.08 6.83 -21.72
C THR A 87 -17.61 7.50 -22.98
N ASP A 88 -17.84 8.83 -22.95
CA ASP A 88 -17.79 9.60 -24.17
C ASP A 88 -16.37 9.48 -24.70
N ASN A 89 -16.20 8.52 -25.60
CA ASN A 89 -15.20 8.56 -26.64
C ASN A 89 -15.38 9.90 -27.37
N LEU A 90 -14.89 10.99 -26.79
CA LEU A 90 -14.62 12.21 -27.52
C LEU A 90 -13.42 11.86 -28.39
N VAL A 91 -13.76 11.24 -29.52
CA VAL A 91 -12.91 11.13 -30.68
C VAL A 91 -12.48 12.56 -30.98
N GLY A 92 -11.18 12.85 -30.87
CA GLY A 92 -10.65 14.13 -31.33
C GLY A 92 -11.00 14.34 -32.80
N GLU A 93 -10.88 15.56 -33.32
CA GLU A 93 -11.07 15.86 -34.75
C GLU A 93 -10.25 14.94 -35.69
N ASP A 94 -9.24 14.24 -35.14
CA ASP A 94 -8.33 13.31 -35.77
C ASP A 94 -8.67 11.81 -35.60
N GLY A 95 -9.83 11.45 -35.03
CA GLY A 95 -10.25 10.04 -34.94
C GLY A 95 -9.66 9.26 -33.76
N LYS A 96 -8.88 9.90 -32.88
CA LYS A 96 -8.13 9.23 -31.81
C LYS A 96 -8.75 9.43 -30.43
N THR A 97 -8.63 8.42 -29.57
CA THR A 97 -9.04 8.49 -28.16
C THR A 97 -8.18 9.52 -27.44
N GLN A 98 -8.80 10.62 -26.99
CA GLN A 98 -8.11 11.65 -26.23
C GLN A 98 -7.81 11.15 -24.82
N VAL A 99 -6.53 10.93 -24.52
CA VAL A 99 -6.08 10.49 -23.19
C VAL A 99 -6.25 11.63 -22.19
N ARG A 100 -7.11 11.43 -21.18
CA ARG A 100 -7.33 12.40 -20.11
C ARG A 100 -6.75 11.89 -18.80
N THR A 101 -6.18 12.79 -18.01
CA THR A 101 -5.85 12.48 -16.63
C THR A 101 -7.14 12.29 -15.84
N PHE A 102 -7.23 11.20 -15.08
CA PHE A 102 -8.34 10.96 -14.15
C PHE A 102 -7.86 11.16 -12.72
N SER A 103 -8.76 11.60 -11.85
CA SER A 103 -8.47 11.87 -10.45
C SER A 103 -9.11 10.86 -9.51
N ASN A 104 -10.13 10.11 -9.96
CA ASN A 104 -10.65 8.98 -9.20
C ASN A 104 -10.72 7.71 -10.04
N VAL A 105 -10.55 6.59 -9.34
CA VAL A 105 -10.65 5.22 -9.86
C VAL A 105 -11.54 4.42 -8.96
N THR A 106 -12.43 3.62 -9.54
CA THR A 106 -13.26 2.67 -8.80
C THR A 106 -12.66 1.29 -8.92
N VAL A 107 -12.36 0.66 -7.78
CA VAL A 107 -11.70 -0.64 -7.69
C VAL A 107 -12.59 -1.69 -7.04
N GLU A 108 -12.38 -2.94 -7.44
CA GLU A 108 -12.98 -4.12 -6.82
C GLU A 108 -12.13 -4.59 -5.63
N THR A 109 -12.70 -4.56 -4.43
CA THR A 109 -11.96 -4.81 -3.18
C THR A 109 -12.73 -5.73 -2.25
N THR A 110 -12.02 -6.42 -1.36
CA THR A 110 -12.66 -7.14 -0.24
C THR A 110 -13.11 -6.14 0.85
N PRO A 111 -14.03 -6.52 1.75
CA PRO A 111 -14.40 -5.72 2.91
C PRO A 111 -13.22 -5.14 3.69
N LYS A 112 -12.23 -5.98 3.99
CA LYS A 112 -11.02 -5.61 4.73
C LYS A 112 -10.14 -4.63 3.96
N MET A 113 -10.01 -4.82 2.64
CA MET A 113 -9.25 -3.92 1.79
C MET A 113 -9.90 -2.53 1.69
N ALA A 114 -11.24 -2.47 1.68
CA ALA A 114 -11.97 -1.20 1.70
C ALA A 114 -11.65 -0.39 2.98
N GLU A 115 -11.57 -1.05 4.13
CA GLU A 115 -11.16 -0.43 5.40
C GLU A 115 -9.70 0.06 5.34
N GLN A 116 -8.78 -0.74 4.78
CA GLN A 116 -7.38 -0.34 4.58
C GLN A 116 -7.25 0.89 3.68
N ILE A 117 -8.03 0.96 2.60
CA ILE A 117 -8.07 2.13 1.70
C ILE A 117 -8.57 3.36 2.46
N ALA A 118 -9.65 3.21 3.23
CA ALA A 118 -10.21 4.33 4.00
C ALA A 118 -9.17 4.90 4.99
N VAL A 119 -8.43 4.04 5.69
CA VAL A 119 -7.34 4.48 6.57
C VAL A 119 -6.23 5.14 5.76
N ALA A 120 -5.79 4.54 4.66
CA ALA A 120 -4.71 5.07 3.84
C ALA A 120 -5.01 6.49 3.29
N GLN A 121 -6.27 6.76 2.93
CA GLN A 121 -6.72 8.09 2.51
C GLN A 121 -6.54 9.16 3.59
N THR A 122 -6.56 8.79 4.87
CA THR A 122 -6.31 9.73 5.98
C THR A 122 -4.82 9.96 6.25
N LEU A 123 -3.96 9.03 5.83
CA LEU A 123 -2.53 9.06 6.13
C LEU A 123 -1.73 9.85 5.09
N GLY A 124 -2.18 9.89 3.83
CA GLY A 124 -1.43 10.53 2.77
C GLY A 124 -2.09 10.45 1.40
N SER A 125 -1.25 10.56 0.37
CA SER A 125 -1.69 10.55 -1.02
C SER A 125 -1.58 9.16 -1.62
N LEU A 126 -2.59 8.76 -2.39
CA LEU A 126 -2.61 7.49 -3.11
C LEU A 126 -2.20 7.67 -4.57
N SER A 127 -1.49 6.68 -5.08
CA SER A 127 -0.96 6.59 -6.44
C SER A 127 -1.18 5.19 -6.99
N LEU A 128 -1.21 5.07 -8.32
CA LEU A 128 -1.48 3.82 -9.01
C LEU A 128 -0.24 3.35 -9.76
N SER A 129 0.00 2.04 -9.76
CA SER A 129 0.91 1.40 -10.70
C SER A 129 0.16 0.33 -11.49
N LEU A 130 0.20 0.45 -12.82
CA LEU A 130 -0.41 -0.51 -13.72
C LEU A 130 0.42 -1.80 -13.74
N ARG A 131 -0.24 -2.94 -13.58
CA ARG A 131 0.39 -4.25 -13.53
C ARG A 131 0.57 -4.81 -14.93
N SER A 132 1.72 -5.43 -15.20
CA SER A 132 1.89 -6.15 -16.46
C SER A 132 1.05 -7.43 -16.44
N ILE A 133 0.50 -7.80 -17.60
CA ILE A 133 -0.22 -9.07 -17.75
C ILE A 133 0.67 -10.29 -17.42
N ALA A 134 1.99 -10.14 -17.59
CA ALA A 134 2.98 -11.18 -17.31
C ALA A 134 3.28 -11.38 -15.83
N ASP A 135 3.00 -10.39 -14.97
CA ASP A 135 3.36 -10.47 -13.54
C ASP A 135 2.44 -11.43 -12.78
N ASN A 136 1.27 -11.78 -13.34
CA ASN A 136 0.31 -12.69 -12.71
C ASN A 136 0.83 -14.14 -12.69
N SER A 137 1.59 -14.56 -13.71
CA SER A 137 2.17 -15.91 -13.73
C SER A 137 3.33 -16.03 -12.75
N GLN A 138 4.17 -15.00 -12.63
CA GLN A 138 5.32 -15.00 -11.73
C GLN A 138 4.90 -15.03 -10.25
N GLU A 139 3.94 -14.20 -9.84
CA GLU A 139 3.43 -14.24 -8.45
C GLU A 139 2.77 -15.57 -8.11
N LEU A 140 2.06 -16.16 -9.06
CA LEU A 140 1.45 -17.47 -8.88
C LEU A 140 2.52 -18.56 -8.72
N GLU A 141 3.57 -18.54 -9.55
CA GLU A 141 4.71 -19.46 -9.43
C GLU A 141 5.42 -19.31 -8.08
N GLU A 142 5.64 -18.08 -7.61
CA GLU A 142 6.20 -17.80 -6.28
C GLU A 142 5.26 -18.26 -5.15
N ALA A 143 3.94 -18.07 -5.30
CA ALA A 143 2.96 -18.51 -4.31
C ALA A 143 2.87 -20.04 -4.21
N ILE A 144 3.04 -20.75 -5.33
CA ILE A 144 3.16 -22.21 -5.37
C ILE A 144 4.48 -22.65 -4.73
N ALA A 145 5.60 -22.01 -5.10
CA ALA A 145 6.93 -22.33 -4.58
C ALA A 145 7.05 -22.09 -3.06
N SER A 146 6.43 -21.03 -2.56
CA SER A 146 6.38 -20.70 -1.12
C SER A 146 5.36 -21.55 -0.33
N GLY A 147 4.56 -22.37 -1.02
CA GLY A 147 3.52 -23.19 -0.41
C GLY A 147 2.30 -22.41 0.09
N ALA A 148 2.19 -21.11 -0.22
CA ALA A 148 1.01 -20.29 0.06
C ALA A 148 -0.23 -20.78 -0.73
N VAL A 149 0.01 -21.39 -1.89
CA VAL A 149 -1.00 -22.04 -2.72
C VAL A 149 -0.67 -23.53 -2.85
N LYS A 150 -1.53 -24.39 -2.30
CA LYS A 150 -1.45 -25.84 -2.53
C LYS A 150 -2.21 -26.19 -3.80
N VAL A 151 -1.48 -26.58 -4.84
CA VAL A 151 -2.08 -27.19 -6.02
C VAL A 151 -2.41 -28.65 -5.65
N PRO A 152 -3.70 -29.07 -5.64
CA PRO A 152 -4.05 -30.47 -5.49
C PRO A 152 -3.47 -31.24 -6.68
N ASN A 153 -2.83 -32.40 -6.43
CA ASN A 153 -2.49 -33.32 -7.52
C ASN A 153 -3.78 -34.01 -7.97
N GLY A 154 -4.53 -33.38 -8.87
CA GLY A 154 -5.84 -33.82 -9.34
C GLY A 154 -5.79 -34.38 -10.76
N THR A 155 -6.63 -35.38 -11.02
CA THR A 155 -6.69 -36.09 -12.31
C THR A 155 -7.40 -35.30 -13.44
N ASP A 156 -7.71 -34.01 -13.26
CA ASP A 156 -8.46 -33.21 -14.24
C ASP A 156 -7.76 -31.86 -14.58
N PRO A 157 -6.98 -31.81 -15.68
CA PRO A 157 -6.13 -30.66 -16.02
C PRO A 157 -6.92 -29.39 -16.37
N LYS A 158 -8.21 -29.48 -16.71
CA LYS A 158 -9.04 -28.29 -16.97
C LYS A 158 -9.46 -27.60 -15.68
N ALA A 159 -9.85 -28.36 -14.67
CA ALA A 159 -10.27 -27.82 -13.37
C ALA A 159 -9.09 -27.17 -12.64
N GLU A 160 -7.90 -27.79 -12.71
CA GLU A 160 -6.67 -27.22 -12.16
C GLU A 160 -6.30 -25.90 -12.83
N LYS A 161 -6.34 -25.84 -14.16
CA LYS A 161 -6.03 -24.61 -14.91
C LYS A 161 -7.01 -23.48 -14.57
N ALA A 162 -8.29 -23.78 -14.42
CA ALA A 162 -9.30 -22.80 -14.04
C ALA A 162 -9.06 -22.25 -12.62
N MET A 163 -8.76 -23.14 -11.66
CA MET A 163 -8.43 -22.75 -10.29
C MET A 163 -7.16 -21.90 -10.23
N MET A 164 -6.13 -22.29 -10.98
CA MET A 164 -4.85 -21.59 -11.06
C MET A 164 -5.00 -20.16 -11.62
N VAL A 165 -5.78 -19.99 -12.70
CA VAL A 165 -6.12 -18.67 -13.25
C VAL A 165 -6.88 -17.83 -12.23
N GLN A 166 -7.81 -18.43 -11.48
CA GLN A 166 -8.56 -17.71 -10.46
C GLN A 166 -7.66 -17.20 -9.35
N LEU A 167 -6.74 -18.02 -8.82
CA LEU A 167 -5.81 -17.60 -7.77
C LEU A 167 -4.83 -16.52 -8.22
N ALA A 168 -4.29 -16.62 -9.43
CA ALA A 168 -3.43 -15.58 -10.01
C ALA A 168 -4.14 -14.22 -10.15
N SER A 169 -5.47 -14.23 -10.19
CA SER A 169 -6.31 -13.05 -10.36
C SER A 169 -6.90 -12.51 -9.05
N GLN A 170 -6.56 -13.08 -7.89
CA GLN A 170 -7.06 -12.56 -6.61
C GLN A 170 -6.26 -11.33 -6.18
N PRO A 171 -6.94 -10.25 -5.75
CA PRO A 171 -6.24 -9.14 -5.12
C PRO A 171 -5.64 -9.62 -3.79
N SER A 172 -4.47 -9.09 -3.44
CA SER A 172 -3.79 -9.44 -2.20
C SER A 172 -3.40 -8.19 -1.40
N ALA A 173 -3.52 -8.29 -0.08
CA ALA A 173 -2.97 -7.33 0.87
C ALA A 173 -1.72 -7.94 1.54
N ALA A 174 -0.92 -8.69 0.77
CA ALA A 174 0.28 -9.37 1.26
C ALA A 174 1.31 -8.37 1.83
N LYS A 175 2.39 -8.89 2.47
CA LYS A 175 3.42 -8.06 3.13
C LYS A 175 3.82 -6.89 2.23
N SER A 176 3.49 -5.70 2.70
CA SER A 176 3.73 -4.49 1.95
C SER A 176 5.22 -4.22 1.83
N SER A 177 5.64 -3.86 0.63
CA SER A 177 6.98 -3.32 0.39
C SER A 177 6.93 -1.82 0.62
N PHE A 178 7.88 -1.30 1.39
CA PHE A 178 8.01 0.13 1.61
C PHE A 178 9.41 0.61 1.21
N GLN A 179 9.47 1.89 0.86
CA GLN A 179 10.70 2.64 0.58
C GLN A 179 10.63 3.96 1.35
N THR A 180 11.76 4.41 1.85
CA THR A 180 11.92 5.67 2.58
C THR A 180 12.63 6.70 1.72
N GLY A 181 12.59 7.97 2.14
CA GLY A 181 13.34 9.03 1.46
C GLY A 181 14.84 8.70 1.31
N ALA A 182 15.46 8.08 2.31
CA ALA A 182 16.88 7.71 2.27
C ALA A 182 17.23 6.71 1.16
N ASP A 183 16.28 5.85 0.77
CA ASP A 183 16.50 4.83 -0.26
C ASP A 183 16.59 5.46 -1.67
N VAL A 184 15.98 6.64 -1.85
CA VAL A 184 15.93 7.34 -3.15
C VAL A 184 16.79 8.60 -3.21
N SER A 185 17.18 9.16 -2.06
CA SER A 185 17.97 10.39 -1.99
C SER A 185 18.98 10.35 -0.86
N ARG A 186 20.25 10.60 -1.21
CA ARG A 186 21.36 10.71 -0.23
C ARG A 186 21.18 11.83 0.79
N TYR A 187 20.26 12.76 0.56
CA TYR A 187 19.99 13.89 1.44
C TYR A 187 18.82 13.63 2.40
N GLN A 188 18.14 12.50 2.26
CA GLN A 188 17.00 12.13 3.08
C GLN A 188 17.42 11.14 4.17
N ARG A 189 16.68 11.16 5.29
CA ARG A 189 16.97 10.32 6.47
C ARG A 189 16.16 9.02 6.39
N SER A 190 16.64 7.96 7.02
CA SER A 190 15.96 6.64 7.03
C SER A 190 15.01 6.44 8.21
N THR A 191 15.17 7.22 9.28
CA THR A 191 14.36 7.12 10.51
C THR A 191 14.04 8.50 11.08
N VAL A 192 12.86 8.66 11.67
CA VAL A 192 12.46 9.92 12.32
C VAL A 192 13.14 10.07 13.69
N PRO A 193 13.59 11.29 14.10
CA PRO A 193 14.15 11.47 15.44
C PRO A 193 13.11 11.17 16.53
N GLY A 194 13.53 10.39 17.53
CA GLY A 194 12.73 10.15 18.73
C GLY A 194 12.61 11.43 19.55
N LYS A 195 11.49 11.57 20.28
CA LYS A 195 11.32 12.65 21.24
C LYS A 195 12.40 12.54 22.32
N PRO A 196 13.25 13.57 22.54
CA PRO A 196 14.14 13.55 23.68
C PRO A 196 13.30 13.42 24.96
N PRO A 197 13.73 12.62 25.95
CA PRO A 197 13.00 12.49 27.20
C PRO A 197 12.81 13.88 27.78
N ALA A 198 11.56 14.23 28.09
CA ALA A 198 11.25 15.49 28.72
C ALA A 198 11.98 15.52 30.06
N THR A 199 13.11 16.22 30.12
CA THR A 199 13.70 16.64 31.38
C THR A 199 12.72 17.64 31.96
N GLY A 200 11.77 17.12 32.75
CA GLY A 200 10.86 17.93 33.53
C GLY A 200 11.71 18.84 34.41
N GLY A 201 11.82 20.11 34.02
CA GLY A 201 12.36 21.16 34.85
C GLY A 201 11.40 21.40 36.01
N GLN A 202 11.44 20.53 37.02
CA GLN A 202 11.08 20.95 38.36
C GLN A 202 12.21 21.86 38.82
N SER A 203 11.98 23.16 38.71
CA SER A 203 12.74 24.18 39.41
C SER A 203 12.69 23.86 40.90
N MET A 204 13.73 23.19 41.41
CA MET A 204 14.03 23.12 42.83
C MET A 204 14.51 24.51 43.25
N SER A 205 13.54 25.36 43.59
CA SER A 205 13.77 26.60 44.29
C SER A 205 14.37 26.31 45.66
N GLY A 206 15.63 26.70 45.84
CA GLY A 206 16.16 27.11 47.14
C GLY A 206 16.83 26.05 48.00
N VAL A 207 18.11 25.79 47.74
CA VAL A 207 19.15 25.64 48.79
C VAL A 207 20.50 26.11 48.17
N PRO A 208 21.25 27.05 48.77
CA PRO A 208 22.56 27.43 48.24
C PRO A 208 23.59 26.35 48.60
N MET A 209 24.25 25.76 47.60
CA MET A 209 25.44 24.93 47.82
C MET A 209 26.72 25.79 47.80
N PRO A 210 27.73 25.50 48.64
CA PRO A 210 29.09 25.95 48.41
C PRO A 210 29.77 25.09 47.34
N ALA A 211 30.73 25.70 46.65
CA ALA A 211 31.41 25.16 45.48
C ALA A 211 32.19 23.86 45.75
N ALA A 212 32.00 22.83 44.91
CA ALA A 212 32.93 21.73 44.72
C ALA A 212 32.71 21.03 43.36
N GLY A 213 33.78 20.95 42.57
CA GLY A 213 34.06 19.85 41.63
C GLY A 213 33.14 19.68 40.42
N SER A 214 33.59 20.13 39.26
CA SER A 214 33.04 19.78 37.94
C SER A 214 33.18 18.28 37.66
N ALA A 215 32.09 17.53 37.84
CA ALA A 215 31.95 16.18 37.28
C ALA A 215 31.52 16.27 35.81
N PRO A 216 32.17 15.56 34.87
CA PRO A 216 31.81 15.64 33.47
C PRO A 216 30.46 14.97 33.20
N VAL A 217 29.61 15.67 32.45
CA VAL A 217 28.37 15.12 31.88
C VAL A 217 28.74 14.03 30.89
N VAL A 218 28.48 12.77 31.24
CA VAL A 218 28.72 11.62 30.37
C VAL A 218 27.56 11.51 29.37
N ILE A 219 27.78 11.97 28.14
CA ILE A 219 26.86 11.76 27.03
C ILE A 219 26.92 10.26 26.67
N GLN A 220 25.89 9.48 27.06
CA GLN A 220 25.79 8.08 26.66
C GLN A 220 25.39 8.00 25.19
N GLY A 221 26.32 7.48 24.37
CA GLY A 221 26.10 7.19 22.95
C GLY A 221 25.11 6.03 22.71
N PRO A 222 24.90 5.63 21.44
CA PRO A 222 23.97 4.56 21.10
C PRO A 222 24.28 3.27 21.87
N VAL A 223 23.23 2.57 22.31
CA VAL A 223 23.30 1.30 23.04
C VAL A 223 22.49 0.23 22.32
N VAL A 224 22.99 -1.01 22.32
CA VAL A 224 22.25 -2.18 21.85
C VAL A 224 21.76 -2.96 23.06
N ARG A 225 20.47 -3.31 23.06
CA ARG A 225 19.88 -4.18 24.07
C ARG A 225 20.06 -5.62 23.62
N VAL A 226 20.89 -6.37 24.34
CA VAL A 226 21.11 -7.79 24.07
C VAL A 226 20.32 -8.59 25.12
N ALA A 227 19.37 -9.39 24.65
CA ALA A 227 18.62 -10.32 25.49
C ALA A 227 19.32 -11.69 25.47
N ARG A 228 19.67 -12.21 26.65
CA ARG A 228 20.13 -13.59 26.82
C ARG A 228 19.23 -14.26 27.85
N GLY A 229 18.28 -15.06 27.36
CA GLY A 229 17.21 -15.62 28.20
C GLY A 229 16.31 -14.51 28.78
N THR A 230 16.06 -14.55 30.09
CA THR A 230 15.25 -13.56 30.82
C THR A 230 16.03 -12.31 31.25
N ALA A 231 17.33 -12.23 30.96
CA ALA A 231 18.17 -11.08 31.33
C ALA A 231 18.36 -10.12 30.14
N MET A 232 18.03 -8.84 30.36
CA MET A 232 18.28 -7.73 29.44
C MET A 232 19.52 -6.97 29.88
N THR A 233 20.56 -6.95 29.03
CA THR A 233 21.77 -6.14 29.27
C THR A 233 21.91 -5.05 28.22
N VAL A 234 22.19 -3.82 28.65
CA VAL A 234 22.41 -2.65 27.78
C VAL A 234 23.91 -2.49 27.56
N VAL A 235 24.37 -2.64 26.32
CA VAL A 235 25.79 -2.52 25.95
C VAL A 235 25.98 -1.28 25.08
N PRO A 236 26.86 -0.33 25.45
CA PRO A 236 27.19 0.82 24.60
C PRO A 236 28.01 0.37 23.38
N VAL A 237 27.62 0.82 22.18
CA VAL A 237 28.37 0.55 20.94
C VAL A 237 29.53 1.53 20.82
N GLY A 238 30.68 1.16 21.39
CA GLY A 238 31.96 1.81 21.15
C GLY A 238 32.78 1.02 20.13
N GLY A 239 32.88 1.52 18.90
CA GLY A 239 33.82 0.99 17.91
C GLY A 239 35.26 1.35 18.32
N LYS A 240 36.11 0.34 18.49
CA LYS A 240 37.57 0.52 18.40
C LYS A 240 37.91 0.60 16.91
N ASN A 241 38.42 1.75 16.47
CA ASN A 241 39.38 1.77 15.37
C ASN A 241 40.75 1.38 15.94
#